data_AF-A0A813I705-F1
#
_entry.id   AF-A0A813I705-F1
#
_cell.length_a   1.000
_cell.length_b   1.000
_cell.length_c   1.000
_cell.angle_alpha   90.00
_cell.angle_beta   90.00
_cell.angle_gamma   90.00
#
_symmetry.space_group_name_H-M   'P 1'
#
loop_
_entity.id
_entity.type
_entity.pdbx_description
1 polymer ?
#
loop_
_entity_poly.entity_id
_entity_poly.type
_entity_poly.pdbx_seq_one_letter_code
_entity_poly.pdbx_strand_id
1 'polypeptide(L)'
;MGMEGLRVQIKNLLFVTKGGVGYGVDEILKVVDDCQGWVWLASEMSPGGLAIELFKSVPFGMGALLVAKQNDVGEMFSKVNWAMPLGNIEKTFGGPLIKQR
;
A
#
# COMPACT_ATOMS: atom_id res chain seq x y z
N MET A 1 -7.07 0.21 11.63
CA MET A 1 -6.69 -1.23 11.75
C MET A 1 -5.23 -1.31 12.18
N GLY A 2 -4.89 -2.19 13.13
CA GLY A 2 -3.52 -2.34 13.63
C GLY A 2 -2.65 -3.22 12.72
N MET A 3 -1.32 -3.21 12.97
CA MET A 3 -0.29 -3.89 12.18
C MET A 3 -0.50 -5.40 12.01
N GLU A 4 -1.19 -6.06 12.95
CA GLU A 4 -1.58 -7.47 12.84
C GLU A 4 -2.65 -7.72 11.79
N GLY A 5 -3.62 -6.80 11.63
CA GLY A 5 -4.65 -6.88 10.59
C GLY A 5 -4.05 -6.77 9.19
N LEU A 6 -3.04 -5.90 9.04
CA LEU A 6 -2.24 -5.79 7.82
C LEU A 6 -1.57 -7.13 7.49
N ARG A 7 -0.86 -7.75 8.43
CA ARG A 7 -0.19 -9.04 8.21
C ARG A 7 -1.15 -10.14 7.72
N VAL A 8 -2.39 -10.17 8.23
CA VAL A 8 -3.41 -11.15 7.82
C VAL A 8 -3.95 -10.85 6.42
N GLN A 9 -4.25 -9.58 6.11
CA GLN A 9 -4.73 -9.19 4.78
C GLN A 9 -3.70 -9.46 3.68
N ILE A 10 -2.42 -9.26 4.02
CA ILE A 10 -1.29 -9.43 3.10
C ILE A 10 -1.02 -10.90 2.81
N LYS A 11 -1.08 -11.77 3.83
CA LYS A 11 -0.90 -13.21 3.64
C LYS A 11 -1.96 -13.83 2.74
N ASN A 12 -3.20 -13.33 2.82
CA ASN A 12 -4.28 -13.89 2.03
C ASN A 12 -4.46 -13.21 0.67
N LEU A 13 -3.75 -12.09 0.40
CA LEU A 13 -3.91 -11.27 -0.83
C LEU A 13 -5.39 -10.97 -1.17
N LEU A 14 -6.28 -10.97 -0.17
CA LEU A 14 -7.73 -10.96 -0.39
C LEU A 14 -8.25 -9.59 -0.83
N PHE A 15 -7.47 -8.54 -0.59
CA PHE A 15 -7.85 -7.15 -0.85
C PHE A 15 -6.73 -6.48 -1.65
N VAL A 16 -6.67 -6.76 -2.95
CA VAL A 16 -5.79 -6.07 -3.91
C VAL A 16 -6.58 -4.95 -4.56
N THR A 17 -6.11 -3.72 -4.41
CA THR A 17 -6.71 -2.53 -4.98
C THR A 17 -6.23 -2.32 -6.42
N LYS A 18 -7.10 -1.79 -7.29
CA LYS A 18 -6.76 -1.45 -8.68
C LYS A 18 -5.82 -0.24 -8.72
N GLY A 19 -4.72 -0.36 -9.46
CA GLY A 19 -3.71 0.67 -9.67
C GLY A 19 -3.23 0.73 -11.12
N GLY A 20 -2.00 1.18 -11.37
CA GLY A 20 -1.32 1.04 -12.66
C GLY A 20 -1.40 2.23 -13.63
N VAL A 21 -2.09 3.32 -13.31
CA VAL A 21 -2.16 4.52 -14.16
C VAL A 21 -1.97 5.80 -13.36
N GLY A 22 -1.36 6.81 -13.98
CA GLY A 22 -0.96 8.08 -13.37
C GLY A 22 -2.07 8.84 -12.64
N TYR A 23 -1.69 9.83 -11.84
CA TYR A 23 -2.65 10.64 -11.08
C TYR A 23 -3.64 11.37 -12.01
N GLY A 24 -4.94 11.26 -11.72
CA GLY A 24 -6.01 11.91 -12.49
C GLY A 24 -6.49 11.17 -13.74
N VAL A 25 -6.11 9.89 -13.90
CA VAL A 25 -6.52 9.05 -15.05
C VAL A 25 -7.79 8.27 -14.73
N ASP A 26 -8.63 8.08 -15.76
CA ASP A 26 -9.93 7.40 -15.71
C ASP A 26 -9.85 6.00 -15.07
N GLU A 27 -10.83 5.66 -14.22
CA GLU A 27 -10.82 4.44 -13.40
C GLU A 27 -10.84 3.16 -14.26
N ILE A 28 -11.36 3.26 -15.48
CA ILE A 28 -11.45 2.16 -16.45
C ILE A 28 -10.06 1.68 -16.89
N LEU A 29 -9.05 2.54 -16.80
CA LEU A 29 -7.68 2.21 -17.20
C LEU A 29 -6.87 1.56 -16.06
N LYS A 30 -7.38 1.59 -14.81
CA LYS A 30 -6.72 0.96 -13.67
C LYS A 30 -6.86 -0.56 -13.73
N VAL A 31 -5.77 -1.27 -13.50
CA VAL A 31 -5.70 -2.73 -13.52
C VAL A 31 -5.44 -3.29 -12.13
N VAL A 32 -6.05 -4.44 -11.83
CA VAL A 32 -5.83 -5.16 -10.56
C VAL A 32 -4.39 -5.69 -10.51
N ASP A 33 -3.89 -6.18 -11.63
CA ASP A 33 -2.59 -6.80 -11.81
C ASP A 33 -2.02 -6.33 -13.14
N ASP A 34 -0.80 -5.81 -13.15
CA ASP A 34 -0.10 -5.41 -14.38
C ASP A 34 0.77 -6.55 -14.95
N CYS A 35 0.66 -7.75 -14.36
CA CYS A 35 1.39 -8.96 -14.71
C CYS A 35 2.92 -8.81 -14.57
N GLN A 36 3.41 -7.80 -13.83
CA GLN A 36 4.85 -7.62 -13.60
C GLN A 36 5.37 -8.46 -12.41
N GLY A 37 4.49 -9.08 -11.63
CA GLY A 37 4.85 -9.98 -10.52
C GLY A 37 5.34 -9.26 -9.26
N TRP A 38 4.99 -7.99 -9.11
CA TRP A 38 5.29 -7.18 -7.92
C TRP A 38 4.05 -7.04 -7.04
N VAL A 39 4.29 -6.89 -5.74
CA VAL A 39 3.27 -6.54 -4.75
C VAL A 39 3.76 -5.32 -4.00
N TRP A 40 2.95 -4.27 -4.04
CA TRP A 40 3.21 -2.99 -3.43
C TRP A 40 2.34 -2.82 -2.20
N LEU A 41 2.90 -2.25 -1.14
CA LEU A 41 2.16 -1.71 -0.02
C LEU A 41 2.22 -0.19 -0.14
N ALA A 42 1.07 0.48 -0.22
CA ALA A 42 1.02 1.93 -0.29
C ALA A 42 0.03 2.49 0.74
N SER A 43 0.32 3.69 1.20
CA SER A 43 -0.58 4.48 2.05
C SER A 43 -1.27 5.56 1.23
N GLU A 44 -2.54 5.77 1.51
CA GLU A 44 -3.36 6.82 0.94
C GLU A 44 -4.08 7.57 2.07
N MET A 45 -4.23 8.89 1.91
CA MET A 45 -5.01 9.71 2.83
C MET A 45 -6.34 10.04 2.16
N SER A 46 -7.40 9.39 2.63
CA SER A 46 -8.76 9.66 2.19
C SER A 46 -9.48 10.55 3.22
N PRO A 47 -10.65 11.14 2.91
CA PRO A 47 -11.46 11.86 3.90
C PRO A 47 -11.82 11.01 5.14
N GLY A 48 -11.73 9.68 5.04
CA GLY A 48 -11.91 8.73 6.15
C GLY A 48 -10.67 8.54 7.03
N GLY A 49 -9.54 9.17 6.70
CA GLY A 49 -8.26 9.03 7.38
C GLY A 49 -7.23 8.22 6.59
N LEU A 50 -6.15 7.85 7.27
CA LEU A 50 -5.05 7.07 6.71
C LEU A 50 -5.51 5.64 6.39
N ALA A 51 -5.44 5.27 5.13
CA ALA A 51 -5.60 3.92 4.63
C ALA A 51 -4.24 3.34 4.21
N ILE A 52 -4.07 2.03 4.38
CA ILE A 52 -2.94 1.28 3.84
C ILE A 52 -3.51 0.14 3.01
N GLU A 53 -3.07 0.04 1.76
CA GLU A 53 -3.62 -0.87 0.76
C GLU A 53 -2.51 -1.62 0.02
N LEU A 54 -2.89 -2.77 -0.56
CA LEU A 54 -2.03 -3.62 -1.36
C LEU A 54 -2.36 -3.50 -2.84
N PHE A 55 -1.33 -3.47 -3.68
CA PHE A 55 -1.47 -3.39 -5.12
C PHE A 55 -0.60 -4.43 -5.80
N LYS A 56 -1.09 -5.06 -6.86
CA LYS A 56 -0.25 -5.84 -7.78
C LYS A 56 0.19 -5.04 -9.01
N SER A 57 -0.45 -3.92 -9.26
CA SER A 57 -0.01 -2.90 -10.22
C SER A 57 0.63 -1.71 -9.51
N VAL A 58 1.40 -0.91 -10.24
CA VAL A 58 2.10 0.25 -9.67
C VAL A 58 1.11 1.26 -9.05
N PRO A 59 1.21 1.61 -7.76
CA PRO A 59 0.28 2.50 -7.07
C PRO A 59 0.63 3.98 -7.32
N PHE A 60 0.44 4.45 -8.56
CA PHE A 60 0.74 5.83 -8.94
C PHE A 60 -0.08 6.85 -8.13
N GLY A 61 0.59 7.92 -7.68
CA GLY A 61 -0.02 8.98 -6.89
C GLY A 61 -0.27 8.63 -5.42
N MET A 62 0.07 7.41 -4.99
CA MET A 62 -0.04 6.96 -3.60
C MET A 62 1.34 6.89 -2.94
N GLY A 63 1.36 6.94 -1.60
CA GLY A 63 2.60 6.84 -0.84
C GLY A 63 3.09 5.40 -0.79
N ALA A 64 3.86 4.96 -1.78
CA ALA A 64 4.46 3.63 -1.79
C ALA A 64 5.41 3.44 -0.60
N LEU A 65 5.17 2.41 0.20
CA LEU A 65 5.91 2.11 1.42
C LEU A 65 6.89 0.97 1.21
N LEU A 66 6.43 -0.11 0.56
CA LEU A 66 7.19 -1.34 0.34
C LEU A 66 6.84 -1.97 -1.00
N VAL A 67 7.79 -2.74 -1.53
CA VAL A 67 7.61 -3.56 -2.73
C VAL A 67 8.28 -4.92 -2.52
N ALA A 68 7.61 -5.99 -2.95
CA ALA A 68 8.16 -7.35 -2.98
C ALA A 68 7.76 -8.08 -4.24
N LYS A 69 8.51 -9.14 -4.57
CA LYS A 69 8.05 -10.11 -5.55
C LYS A 69 6.84 -10.86 -4.99
N GLN A 70 5.86 -11.13 -5.85
CA GLN A 70 4.63 -11.82 -5.47
C GLN A 70 4.85 -13.18 -4.81
N ASN A 71 5.91 -13.88 -5.20
CA ASN A 71 6.26 -15.20 -4.65
C ASN A 71 7.03 -15.13 -3.32
N ASP A 72 7.38 -13.93 -2.84
CA ASP A 72 8.27 -13.74 -1.69
C ASP A 72 7.76 -12.69 -0.67
N VAL A 73 6.45 -12.44 -0.68
CA VAL A 73 5.82 -11.43 0.18
C VAL A 73 5.99 -11.78 1.67
N GLY A 74 5.90 -13.07 2.03
CA GLY A 74 6.00 -13.51 3.43
C GLY A 74 7.40 -13.29 4.03
N GLU A 75 8.46 -13.52 3.25
CA GLU A 75 9.83 -13.34 3.70
C GLU A 75 10.18 -11.86 3.82
N MET A 76 9.79 -11.04 2.83
CA MET A 76 9.97 -9.59 2.87
C MET A 76 9.35 -8.99 4.13
N PHE A 77 8.12 -9.40 4.48
CA PHE A 77 7.44 -8.91 5.68
C PHE A 77 8.14 -9.24 7.00
N SER A 78 8.81 -10.39 7.03
CA SER A 78 9.51 -10.87 8.23
C SER A 78 10.88 -10.19 8.41
N LYS A 79 11.52 -9.80 7.31
CA LYS A 79 12.85 -9.19 7.30
C LYS A 79 12.83 -7.66 7.29
N VAL A 80 11.74 -7.05 6.82
CA VAL A 80 11.70 -5.61 6.64
C VAL A 80 11.70 -4.86 7.97
N ASN A 81 12.50 -3.80 8.03
CA ASN A 81 12.47 -2.88 9.15
C ASN A 81 11.25 -1.96 9.05
N TRP A 82 10.17 -2.34 9.75
CA TRP A 82 8.90 -1.62 9.78
C TRP A 82 8.97 -0.19 10.31
N ALA A 83 10.03 0.18 11.05
CA ALA A 83 10.19 1.55 11.54
C ALA A 83 10.36 2.57 10.41
N MET A 84 10.96 2.17 9.27
CA MET A 84 11.14 3.07 8.13
C MET A 84 9.82 3.42 7.41
N PRO A 85 9.00 2.45 6.95
CA PRO A 85 7.73 2.77 6.30
C PRO A 85 6.76 3.48 7.26
N LEU A 86 6.76 3.13 8.55
CA LEU A 86 5.98 3.87 9.56
C LEU A 86 6.43 5.32 9.71
N GLY A 87 7.74 5.56 9.83
CA GLY A 87 8.28 6.91 9.91
C GLY A 87 8.02 7.73 8.64
N ASN A 88 7.94 7.08 7.47
CA ASN A 88 7.55 7.74 6.23
C ASN A 88 6.07 8.16 6.26
N ILE A 89 5.17 7.29 6.74
CA ILE A 89 3.76 7.66 6.94
C ILE A 89 3.65 8.87 7.88
N GLU A 90 4.39 8.87 8.99
CA GLU A 90 4.36 9.97 9.95
C GLU A 90 4.84 11.29 9.35
N LYS A 91 5.92 11.27 8.58
CA LYS A 91 6.44 12.46 7.89
C LYS A 91 5.48 12.98 6.82
N THR A 92 4.88 12.07 6.04
CA THR A 92 4.07 12.44 4.88
C THR A 92 2.65 12.84 5.28
N PHE A 93 2.05 12.16 6.25
CA PHE A 93 0.64 12.34 6.62
C PHE A 93 0.44 12.91 8.03
N GLY A 94 1.51 13.19 8.76
CA GLY A 94 1.42 13.68 10.14
C GLY A 94 1.15 12.59 11.18
N GLY A 95 1.12 11.33 10.75
CA GLY A 95 0.81 10.17 11.59
C GLY A 95 -0.69 9.94 11.80
N PRO A 96 -1.06 8.79 12.39
CA PRO A 96 -2.46 8.34 12.49
C PRO A 96 -3.36 9.21 13.38
N LEU A 97 -2.78 10.18 14.10
CA LEU A 97 -3.47 11.08 15.01
C LEU A 97 -3.83 12.43 14.38
N ILE A 98 -3.30 12.76 13.20
CA ILE A 98 -3.59 14.03 12.55
C ILE A 98 -4.86 13.90 11.71
N LYS A 99 -5.93 14.52 12.21
CA LYS A 99 -7.14 14.82 11.44
C LYS A 99 -6.85 16.10 10.65
N GLN A 100 -6.54 15.98 9.36
CA GLN A 100 -6.42 17.15 8.49
C GLN A 100 -7.80 17.78 8.29
N ARG A 101 -7.83 19.12 8.30
CA ARG A 101 -9.02 19.97 8.24
C ARG A 101 -9.76 19.87 6.91
#